data_AF-A0A2G9NSR2-F1
#
_entry.id   AF-A0A2G9NSR2-F1
#
_cell.length_a   1.000
_cell.length_b   1.000
_cell.length_c   1.000
_cell.angle_alpha   90.00
_cell.angle_beta   90.00
_cell.angle_gamma   90.00
#
_symmetry.space_group_name_H-M   'P 1'
#
loop_
_entity.id
_entity.type
_entity.pdbx_description
1 polymer ?
#
loop_
_entity_poly.entity_id
_entity_poly.type
_entity_poly.pdbx_seq_one_letter_code
_entity_poly.pdbx_strand_id
1 'polypeptide(L)'
;MPCITKSRTNAALSLVFIVALFLLISYLVQQNVDYIKSNLYYGINGKLIYIGALIISIVFAPVSVVPLMPIASGLWGWKIAGVLNIIGWSLGAVIAFLISRKYGVPLVSKLIPIKKLRKFEKYIPEENLFLAVVFFRMVTPVDGLSYILGLFTRMSFTSFTLATVIGIAPFSFVLAYAGTLSIGYQILSLSAAFLMFLIGLIIAYFSYKKKNKNL
;
A
#
# COMPACT_ATOMS: atom_id res chain seq x y z
N MET A 1 -17.44 11.67 -24.76
CA MET A 1 -16.95 11.26 -23.41
C MET A 1 -16.53 9.78 -23.40
N PRO A 2 -15.24 9.42 -23.59
CA PRO A 2 -14.77 8.04 -23.39
C PRO A 2 -13.57 7.88 -22.40
N CYS A 3 -13.08 8.94 -21.78
CA CYS A 3 -11.80 8.89 -21.05
C CYS A 3 -11.90 8.30 -19.62
N ILE A 4 -13.10 8.24 -19.03
CA ILE A 4 -13.29 7.84 -17.62
C ILE A 4 -13.33 6.31 -17.45
N THR A 5 -13.93 5.58 -18.40
CA THR A 5 -14.06 4.11 -18.36
C THR A 5 -12.72 3.40 -18.48
N LYS A 6 -11.83 3.89 -19.37
CA LYS A 6 -10.49 3.32 -19.59
C LYS A 6 -9.60 3.34 -18.34
N SER A 7 -9.79 4.29 -17.42
CA SER A 7 -8.99 4.36 -16.19
C SER A 7 -9.45 3.37 -15.11
N ARG A 8 -10.75 3.09 -15.03
CA ARG A 8 -11.30 2.13 -14.06
C ARG A 8 -10.98 0.69 -14.43
N THR A 9 -11.05 0.35 -15.72
CA THR A 9 -10.64 -0.97 -16.21
C THR A 9 -9.16 -1.20 -15.98
N ASN A 10 -8.30 -0.20 -16.23
CA ASN A 10 -6.87 -0.32 -15.98
C ASN A 10 -6.53 -0.48 -14.49
N ALA A 11 -7.26 0.19 -13.59
CA ALA A 11 -7.08 0.04 -12.14
C ALA A 11 -7.50 -1.36 -11.66
N ALA A 12 -8.65 -1.85 -12.10
CA ALA A 12 -9.11 -3.21 -11.78
C ALA A 12 -8.15 -4.28 -12.33
N LEU A 13 -7.70 -4.14 -13.58
CA LEU A 13 -6.70 -5.00 -14.19
C LEU A 13 -5.37 -4.98 -13.41
N SER A 14 -4.91 -3.79 -12.99
CA SER A 14 -3.68 -3.68 -12.19
C SER A 14 -3.81 -4.37 -10.83
N LEU A 15 -4.98 -4.26 -10.18
CA LEU A 15 -5.24 -4.93 -8.90
C LEU A 15 -5.27 -6.46 -9.07
N VAL A 16 -5.99 -6.95 -10.08
CA VAL A 16 -6.04 -8.39 -10.41
C VAL A 16 -4.64 -8.91 -10.71
N PHE A 17 -3.85 -8.15 -11.47
CA PHE A 17 -2.46 -8.50 -11.78
C PHE A 17 -1.60 -8.56 -10.50
N ILE A 18 -1.68 -7.57 -9.61
CA ILE A 18 -0.96 -7.56 -8.33
C ILE A 18 -1.34 -8.79 -7.49
N VAL A 19 -2.63 -9.10 -7.37
CA VAL A 19 -3.11 -10.27 -6.60
C VAL A 19 -2.63 -11.57 -7.23
N ALA A 20 -2.72 -11.72 -8.56
CA ALA A 20 -2.23 -12.88 -9.26
C ALA A 20 -0.72 -13.07 -9.08
N LEU A 21 0.04 -11.99 -9.15
CA LEU A 21 1.49 -12.00 -8.96
C LEU A 21 1.87 -12.33 -7.51
N PHE A 22 1.11 -11.83 -6.53
CA PHE A 22 1.26 -12.21 -5.12
C PHE A 22 1.02 -13.70 -4.91
N LEU A 23 -0.07 -14.25 -5.44
CA LEU A 23 -0.41 -15.68 -5.32
C LEU A 23 0.64 -16.56 -6.02
N LEU A 24 1.07 -16.17 -7.22
CA LEU A 24 2.10 -16.89 -7.97
C LEU A 24 3.43 -16.92 -7.22
N ILE A 25 3.92 -15.76 -6.76
CA ILE A 25 5.17 -15.70 -5.99
C ILE A 25 5.03 -16.50 -4.71
N SER A 26 3.90 -16.38 -4.01
CA SER A 26 3.69 -17.15 -2.78
C SER A 26 3.73 -18.66 -3.03
N TYR A 27 3.10 -19.13 -4.11
CA TYR A 27 3.15 -20.53 -4.49
C TYR A 27 4.58 -20.99 -4.80
N LEU A 28 5.33 -20.23 -5.61
CA LEU A 28 6.72 -20.54 -5.95
C LEU A 28 7.62 -20.57 -4.71
N VAL A 29 7.44 -19.61 -3.81
CA VAL A 29 8.20 -19.54 -2.55
C VAL A 29 7.88 -20.74 -1.68
N GLN A 30 6.61 -21.11 -1.53
CA GLN A 30 6.18 -22.24 -0.70
C GLN A 30 6.68 -23.59 -1.23
N GLN A 31 6.71 -23.78 -2.55
CA GLN A 31 7.24 -24.99 -3.16
C GLN A 31 8.77 -25.11 -3.03
N ASN A 32 9.48 -23.99 -2.87
CA ASN A 32 10.95 -23.94 -2.89
C ASN A 32 11.54 -23.33 -1.60
N VAL A 33 10.83 -23.38 -0.46
CA VAL A 33 11.24 -22.68 0.76
C VAL A 33 12.65 -23.08 1.19
N ASP A 34 12.98 -24.37 1.12
CA ASP A 34 14.28 -24.89 1.55
C ASP A 34 15.41 -24.45 0.61
N TYR A 35 15.13 -24.41 -0.71
CA TYR A 35 16.06 -23.88 -1.71
C TYR A 35 16.30 -22.38 -1.53
N ILE A 36 15.25 -21.61 -1.25
CA ILE A 36 15.34 -20.16 -1.05
C ILE A 36 16.08 -19.86 0.26
N LYS A 37 15.80 -20.58 1.35
CA LYS A 37 16.52 -20.38 2.62
C LYS A 37 17.99 -20.79 2.55
N SER A 38 18.34 -21.81 1.79
CA SER A 38 19.74 -22.23 1.64
C SER A 38 20.56 -21.29 0.74
N ASN A 39 19.97 -20.76 -0.34
CA ASN A 39 20.71 -19.98 -1.34
C ASN A 39 20.52 -18.46 -1.25
N LEU A 40 19.42 -17.98 -0.65
CA LEU A 40 19.05 -16.56 -0.63
C LEU A 40 18.94 -15.99 0.79
N TYR A 41 19.38 -16.73 1.82
CA TYR A 41 19.46 -16.20 3.18
C TYR A 41 20.69 -15.29 3.35
N TYR A 42 20.55 -14.06 2.87
CA TYR A 42 21.60 -13.03 2.96
C TYR A 42 21.69 -12.34 4.34
N GLY A 43 21.14 -12.96 5.41
CA GLY A 43 21.19 -12.41 6.76
C GLY A 43 20.68 -10.97 6.85
N ILE A 44 21.53 -10.04 7.31
CA ILE A 44 21.21 -8.61 7.42
C ILE A 44 21.21 -7.90 6.06
N ASN A 45 22.11 -8.28 5.14
CA ASN A 45 22.25 -7.63 3.83
C ASN A 45 20.99 -7.81 2.98
N GLY A 46 20.39 -9.01 3.01
CA GLY A 46 19.13 -9.27 2.31
C GLY A 46 17.99 -8.39 2.82
N LYS A 47 17.91 -8.16 4.14
CA LYS A 47 16.90 -7.30 4.75
C LYS A 47 17.08 -5.84 4.32
N LEU A 48 18.32 -5.35 4.24
CA LEU A 48 18.64 -4.00 3.77
C LEU A 48 18.32 -3.82 2.29
N ILE A 49 18.67 -4.79 1.44
CA ILE A 49 18.32 -4.77 0.01
C ILE A 49 16.79 -4.75 -0.16
N TYR A 50 16.06 -5.56 0.62
CA TYR A 50 14.60 -5.58 0.60
C TYR A 50 14.02 -4.22 1.00
N ILE A 51 14.46 -3.63 2.12
CA ILE A 51 14.05 -2.28 2.53
C ILE A 51 14.36 -1.25 1.45
N GLY A 52 15.55 -1.31 0.85
CA GLY A 52 15.95 -0.43 -0.25
C GLY A 52 15.00 -0.55 -1.46
N ALA A 53 14.63 -1.77 -1.83
CA ALA A 53 13.67 -2.00 -2.92
C ALA A 53 12.29 -1.41 -2.60
N LEU A 54 11.80 -1.55 -1.37
CA LEU A 54 10.54 -0.92 -0.93
C LEU A 54 10.60 0.60 -1.03
N ILE A 55 11.69 1.22 -0.57
CA ILE A 55 11.91 2.66 -0.64
C ILE A 55 11.95 3.14 -2.09
N ILE A 56 12.74 2.48 -2.94
CA ILE A 56 12.89 2.84 -4.35
C ILE A 56 11.56 2.76 -5.08
N SER A 57 10.76 1.73 -4.82
CA SER A 57 9.43 1.60 -5.43
C SER A 57 8.53 2.78 -5.04
N ILE A 58 8.43 3.10 -3.75
CA ILE A 58 7.56 4.21 -3.32
C ILE A 58 8.00 5.55 -3.91
N VAL A 59 9.31 5.79 -3.97
CA VAL A 59 9.86 7.09 -4.39
C VAL A 59 9.83 7.24 -5.90
N PHE A 60 10.39 6.30 -6.67
CA PHE A 60 10.64 6.49 -8.10
C PHE A 60 9.56 5.94 -9.00
N ALA A 61 8.98 4.80 -8.63
CA ALA A 61 8.03 4.09 -9.46
C ALA A 61 6.92 3.58 -8.54
N PRO A 62 5.92 4.42 -8.16
CA PRO A 62 4.86 4.09 -7.21
C PRO A 62 4.00 2.93 -7.71
N VAL A 63 4.60 1.74 -7.60
CA VAL A 63 4.20 0.44 -8.08
C VAL A 63 4.10 -0.41 -6.82
N SER A 64 3.00 -1.16 -6.73
CA SER A 64 2.75 -2.00 -5.59
C SER A 64 3.82 -3.10 -5.49
N VAL A 65 4.59 -3.05 -4.40
CA VAL A 65 5.58 -4.06 -4.01
C VAL A 65 4.99 -5.16 -3.12
N VAL A 66 3.67 -5.16 -2.94
CA VAL A 66 2.94 -6.22 -2.22
C VAL A 66 3.35 -7.64 -2.68
N PRO A 67 3.54 -7.92 -3.99
CA PRO A 67 3.96 -9.26 -4.41
C PRO A 67 5.35 -9.70 -3.95
N LEU A 68 6.21 -8.80 -3.45
CA LEU A 68 7.51 -9.16 -2.87
C LEU A 68 7.38 -9.68 -1.43
N MET A 69 6.24 -9.46 -0.77
CA MET A 69 6.06 -9.83 0.64
C MET A 69 6.15 -11.35 0.91
N PRO A 70 5.59 -12.26 0.08
CA PRO A 70 5.74 -13.69 0.31
C PRO A 70 7.19 -14.15 0.30
N ILE A 71 8.06 -13.51 -0.49
CA ILE A 71 9.50 -13.79 -0.51
C ILE A 71 10.12 -13.47 0.85
N ALA A 72 9.88 -12.26 1.36
CA ALA A 72 10.38 -11.84 2.67
C ALA A 72 9.83 -12.73 3.80
N SER A 73 8.55 -13.10 3.73
CA SER A 73 7.90 -13.99 4.69
C SER A 73 8.47 -15.41 4.65
N GLY A 74 8.79 -15.95 3.46
CA GLY A 74 9.43 -17.24 3.31
C GLY A 74 10.88 -17.26 3.81
N LEU A 75 11.63 -16.18 3.56
CA LEU A 75 13.03 -16.02 3.96
C LEU A 75 13.23 -15.82 5.46
N TRP A 76 12.46 -14.89 6.06
CA TRP A 76 12.69 -14.43 7.43
C TRP A 76 11.52 -14.68 8.38
N GLY A 77 10.43 -15.26 7.89
CA GLY A 77 9.19 -15.42 8.66
C GLY A 77 8.33 -14.16 8.66
N TRP A 78 7.02 -14.34 8.80
CA TRP A 78 6.03 -13.27 8.69
C TRP A 78 6.22 -12.13 9.71
N LYS A 79 6.70 -12.43 10.92
CA LYS A 79 6.94 -11.42 11.97
C LYS A 79 8.02 -10.43 11.55
N ILE A 80 9.17 -10.96 11.09
CA ILE A 80 10.29 -10.13 10.64
C ILE A 80 9.92 -9.43 9.34
N ALA A 81 9.30 -10.13 8.39
CA ALA A 81 8.82 -9.53 7.15
C ALA A 81 7.85 -8.38 7.41
N GLY A 82 6.92 -8.51 8.37
CA GLY A 82 6.01 -7.44 8.77
C GLY A 82 6.74 -6.20 9.25
N VAL A 83 7.73 -6.36 10.15
CA VAL A 83 8.56 -5.24 10.64
C VAL A 83 9.37 -4.59 9.51
N LEU A 84 9.97 -5.38 8.63
CA LEU A 84 10.73 -4.85 7.48
C LEU A 84 9.85 -4.05 6.53
N ASN A 85 8.61 -4.50 6.30
CA ASN A 85 7.63 -3.77 5.50
C ASN A 85 7.24 -2.44 6.14
N ILE A 86 6.98 -2.43 7.45
CA ILE A 86 6.69 -1.18 8.18
C ILE A 86 7.84 -0.19 8.02
N ILE A 87 9.09 -0.64 8.19
CA ILE A 87 10.28 0.21 8.06
C ILE A 87 10.42 0.72 6.63
N GLY A 88 10.45 -0.17 5.64
CA GLY A 88 10.68 0.21 4.24
C GLY A 88 9.57 1.10 3.68
N TRP A 89 8.31 0.76 3.95
CA TRP A 89 7.19 1.57 3.49
C TRP A 89 7.09 2.93 4.19
N SER A 90 7.36 2.97 5.50
CA SER A 90 7.36 4.24 6.23
C SER A 90 8.50 5.14 5.77
N LEU A 91 9.71 4.60 5.58
CA LEU A 91 10.85 5.38 5.08
C LEU A 91 10.60 5.89 3.67
N GLY A 92 10.12 5.05 2.76
CA GLY A 92 9.76 5.47 1.40
C GLY A 92 8.69 6.56 1.39
N ALA A 93 7.66 6.42 2.22
CA ALA A 93 6.60 7.40 2.38
C ALA A 93 7.10 8.74 2.94
N VAL A 94 7.97 8.69 3.95
CA VAL A 94 8.63 9.86 4.54
C VAL A 94 9.48 10.59 3.51
N ILE A 95 10.28 9.87 2.72
CA ILE A 95 11.09 10.46 1.65
C ILE A 95 10.19 11.12 0.60
N ALA A 96 9.14 10.44 0.14
CA ALA A 96 8.19 10.99 -0.82
C ALA A 96 7.49 12.27 -0.29
N PHE A 97 7.12 12.28 1.00
CA PHE A 97 6.53 13.45 1.66
C PHE A 97 7.51 14.63 1.79
N LEU A 98 8.78 14.35 2.08
CA LEU A 98 9.81 15.39 2.16
C LEU A 98 10.15 15.95 0.77
N ILE A 99 10.22 15.08 -0.25
CA ILE A 99 10.44 15.49 -1.64
C ILE A 99 9.32 16.43 -2.11
N SER A 100 8.06 16.05 -1.87
CA SER A 100 6.93 16.89 -2.25
C SER A 100 6.93 18.23 -1.53
N ARG A 101 7.25 18.24 -0.24
CA ARG A 101 7.25 19.49 0.55
C ARG A 101 8.41 20.41 0.20
N LYS A 102 9.60 19.88 -0.06
CA LYS A 102 10.80 20.67 -0.35
C LYS A 102 10.84 21.18 -1.78
N TYR A 103 10.50 20.33 -2.75
CA TYR A 103 10.66 20.64 -4.18
C TYR A 103 9.34 20.96 -4.89
N GLY A 104 8.20 20.75 -4.23
CA GLY A 104 6.89 21.12 -4.73
C GLY A 104 6.51 20.43 -6.05
N VAL A 105 5.59 21.08 -6.77
CA VAL A 105 5.02 20.59 -8.03
C VAL A 105 6.07 20.31 -9.13
N PRO A 106 7.12 21.14 -9.34
CA PRO A 106 8.07 20.93 -10.44
C PRO A 106 8.74 19.55 -10.42
N LEU A 107 9.18 19.06 -9.26
CA LEU A 107 9.82 17.75 -9.16
C LEU A 107 8.81 16.61 -9.13
N VAL A 108 7.72 16.76 -8.37
CA VAL A 108 6.69 15.72 -8.26
C VAL A 108 6.01 15.43 -9.60
N SER A 109 5.85 16.45 -10.45
CA SER A 109 5.25 16.29 -11.78
C SER A 109 6.03 15.36 -12.71
N LYS A 110 7.34 15.17 -12.47
CA LYS A 110 8.20 14.23 -13.21
C LYS A 110 7.98 12.78 -12.78
N LEU A 111 7.55 12.56 -11.54
CA LEU A 111 7.31 11.23 -10.98
C LEU A 111 5.85 10.79 -11.17
N ILE A 112 4.91 11.70 -10.92
CA ILE A 112 3.47 11.42 -10.99
C ILE A 112 2.75 12.56 -11.72
N PRO A 113 1.86 12.26 -12.69
CA PRO A 113 1.07 13.30 -13.35
C PRO A 113 0.25 14.12 -12.35
N ILE A 114 0.45 15.44 -12.32
CA ILE A 114 -0.24 16.33 -11.35
C ILE A 114 -1.76 16.28 -11.47
N LYS A 115 -2.28 16.05 -12.68
CA LYS A 115 -3.73 15.86 -12.92
C LYS A 115 -4.30 14.67 -12.14
N LYS A 116 -3.50 13.63 -11.89
CA LYS A 116 -3.90 12.51 -11.02
C LYS A 116 -3.92 12.95 -9.56
N LEU A 117 -2.86 13.62 -9.09
CA LEU A 117 -2.77 14.05 -7.69
C LEU A 117 -3.89 15.02 -7.27
N ARG A 118 -4.19 16.05 -8.09
CA ARG A 118 -5.28 17.01 -7.83
C ARG A 118 -6.68 16.37 -7.80
N LYS A 119 -6.89 15.26 -8.52
CA LYS A 119 -8.15 14.52 -8.42
C LYS A 119 -8.35 13.87 -7.05
N PHE A 120 -7.25 13.55 -6.37
CA PHE A 120 -7.27 12.93 -5.05
C PHE A 120 -7.27 13.92 -3.89
N GLU A 121 -6.79 15.15 -4.12
CA GLU A 121 -6.81 16.25 -3.15
C GLU A 121 -8.17 16.44 -2.47
N LYS A 122 -9.26 16.46 -3.26
CA LYS A 122 -10.64 16.61 -2.75
C LYS A 122 -11.14 15.48 -1.84
N TYR A 123 -10.46 14.34 -1.78
CA TYR A 123 -10.84 13.23 -0.90
C TYR A 123 -10.06 13.25 0.42
N ILE A 124 -9.11 14.16 0.58
CA ILE A 124 -8.38 14.36 1.83
C ILE A 124 -9.21 15.31 2.69
N PRO A 125 -9.71 14.86 3.85
CA PRO A 125 -10.44 15.73 4.75
C PRO A 125 -9.49 16.75 5.39
N GLU A 126 -9.95 17.98 5.53
CA GLU A 126 -9.20 19.03 6.24
C GLU A 126 -9.24 18.81 7.76
N GLU A 127 -10.36 18.32 8.27
CA GLU A 127 -10.55 17.96 9.68
C GLU A 127 -10.08 16.54 9.96
N ASN A 128 -9.55 16.31 11.17
CA ASN A 128 -9.07 15.00 11.63
C ASN A 128 -8.07 14.32 10.67
N LEU A 129 -7.25 15.13 9.99
CA LEU A 129 -6.30 14.67 8.97
C LEU A 129 -5.41 13.51 9.45
N PHE A 130 -4.99 13.52 10.72
CA PHE A 130 -4.24 12.42 11.32
C PHE A 130 -4.97 11.08 11.22
N LEU A 131 -6.22 11.02 11.69
CA LEU A 131 -7.03 9.80 11.66
C LEU A 131 -7.35 9.39 10.22
N ALA A 132 -7.65 10.36 9.36
CA ALA A 132 -7.87 10.08 7.94
C ALA A 132 -6.66 9.40 7.30
N VAL A 133 -5.45 9.89 7.58
CA VAL A 133 -4.22 9.27 7.06
C VAL A 133 -4.03 7.85 7.62
N VAL A 134 -4.29 7.61 8.90
CA VAL A 134 -4.24 6.26 9.49
C VAL A 134 -5.19 5.32 8.75
N PHE A 135 -6.45 5.72 8.56
CA PHE A 135 -7.45 4.91 7.86
C PHE A 135 -7.09 4.69 6.39
N PHE A 136 -6.67 5.73 5.67
CA PHE A 136 -6.26 5.60 4.27
C PHE A 136 -5.08 4.64 4.13
N ARG A 137 -4.11 4.68 5.03
CA ARG A 137 -2.95 3.77 5.01
C ARG A 137 -3.30 2.33 5.34
N MET A 138 -4.34 2.11 6.15
CA MET A 138 -4.83 0.77 6.46
C MET A 138 -5.56 0.13 5.26
N VAL A 139 -6.29 0.93 4.48
CA VAL A 139 -7.12 0.45 3.36
C VAL A 139 -6.39 0.47 2.03
N THR A 140 -5.46 1.40 1.84
CA THR A 140 -4.82 1.64 0.54
C THR A 140 -3.30 1.55 0.63
N PRO A 141 -2.66 0.61 -0.09
CA PRO A 141 -1.21 0.59 -0.26
C PRO A 141 -0.77 1.57 -1.36
N VAL A 142 -1.47 2.70 -1.52
CA VAL A 142 -1.27 3.60 -2.67
C VAL A 142 -0.17 4.60 -2.35
N ASP A 143 0.99 4.38 -2.96
CA ASP A 143 2.23 5.15 -2.75
C ASP A 143 2.10 6.65 -3.06
N GLY A 144 1.11 7.03 -3.89
CA GLY A 144 0.81 8.42 -4.23
C GLY A 144 0.35 9.30 -3.07
N LEU A 145 -0.18 8.71 -1.99
CA LEU A 145 -0.76 9.47 -0.86
C LEU A 145 0.27 10.38 -0.18
N SER A 146 1.53 9.92 -0.06
CA SER A 146 2.62 10.70 0.54
C SER A 146 2.91 12.00 -0.23
N TYR A 147 2.85 11.92 -1.56
CA TYR A 147 3.04 13.08 -2.44
C TYR A 147 1.89 14.07 -2.31
N ILE A 148 0.65 13.58 -2.24
CA ILE A 148 -0.53 14.44 -2.11
C ILE A 148 -0.49 15.16 -0.75
N LEU A 149 -0.24 14.42 0.34
CA LEU A 149 -0.17 14.99 1.68
C LEU A 149 0.93 16.05 1.81
N GLY A 150 2.12 15.82 1.22
CA GLY A 150 3.19 16.81 1.29
C GLY A 150 3.03 18.01 0.35
N LEU A 151 2.26 17.90 -0.74
CA LEU A 151 1.98 19.01 -1.65
C LEU A 151 0.80 19.88 -1.20
N PHE A 152 -0.28 19.25 -0.74
CA PHE A 152 -1.59 19.92 -0.62
C PHE A 152 -2.06 20.08 0.83
N THR A 153 -1.33 19.56 1.81
CA THR A 153 -1.74 19.67 3.22
C THR A 153 -0.70 20.35 4.10
N ARG A 154 -1.16 20.93 5.21
CA ARG A 154 -0.31 21.53 6.25
C ARG A 154 0.15 20.53 7.32
N MET A 155 -0.05 19.23 7.10
CA MET A 155 0.27 18.18 8.08
C MET A 155 1.73 18.30 8.56
N SER A 156 1.98 18.22 9.86
CA SER A 156 3.35 18.21 10.38
C SER A 156 4.08 16.92 10.00
N PHE A 157 5.41 16.98 9.91
CA PHE A 157 6.24 15.81 9.63
C PHE A 157 6.01 14.67 10.65
N THR A 158 5.95 15.01 11.93
CA THR A 158 5.75 14.06 13.02
C THR A 158 4.37 13.41 12.94
N SER A 159 3.32 14.22 12.75
CA SER A 159 1.95 13.72 12.60
C SER A 159 1.84 12.79 11.39
N PHE A 160 2.44 13.16 10.26
CA PHE A 160 2.45 12.34 9.05
C PHE A 160 3.15 10.99 9.27
N THR A 161 4.33 11.02 9.90
CA THR A 161 5.15 9.82 10.14
C THR A 161 4.43 8.86 11.07
N LEU A 162 3.91 9.35 12.20
CA LEU A 162 3.16 8.54 13.16
C LEU A 162 1.88 7.96 12.54
N ALA A 163 1.09 8.78 11.84
CA ALA A 163 -0.13 8.30 11.17
C ALA A 163 0.19 7.21 10.14
N THR A 164 1.30 7.38 9.40
CA THR A 164 1.75 6.43 8.39
C THR A 164 2.19 5.11 9.02
N VAL A 165 3.04 5.14 10.05
CA VAL A 165 3.51 3.93 10.75
C VAL A 165 2.34 3.16 11.36
N ILE A 166 1.43 3.86 12.05
CA ILE A 166 0.25 3.25 12.69
C ILE A 166 -0.68 2.65 11.65
N GLY A 167 -0.97 3.37 10.55
CA GLY A 167 -1.88 2.88 9.52
C GLY A 167 -1.31 1.70 8.71
N ILE A 168 0.01 1.69 8.48
CA ILE A 168 0.69 0.64 7.72
C ILE A 168 0.90 -0.65 8.53
N ALA A 169 1.08 -0.55 9.85
CA ALA A 169 1.46 -1.70 10.68
C ALA A 169 0.48 -2.89 10.61
N PRO A 170 -0.84 -2.71 10.77
CA PRO A 170 -1.79 -3.83 10.69
C PRO A 170 -1.76 -4.51 9.33
N PHE A 171 -1.80 -3.71 8.25
CA PHE A 171 -1.77 -4.19 6.88
C PHE A 171 -0.49 -4.98 6.56
N SER A 172 0.65 -4.50 7.06
CA SER A 172 1.96 -5.15 6.87
C SER A 172 2.00 -6.55 7.47
N PHE A 173 1.51 -6.71 8.71
CA PHE A 173 1.49 -8.03 9.36
C PHE A 173 0.47 -8.96 8.73
N VAL A 174 -0.73 -8.47 8.38
CA VAL A 174 -1.77 -9.28 7.73
C VAL A 174 -1.26 -9.86 6.42
N LEU A 175 -0.67 -9.04 5.55
CA LEU A 175 -0.13 -9.52 4.28
C LEU A 175 1.12 -10.39 4.43
N ALA A 176 2.01 -10.05 5.37
CA ALA A 176 3.17 -10.88 5.65
C ALA A 176 2.75 -12.27 6.13
N TYR A 177 1.74 -12.36 7.00
CA TYR A 177 1.16 -13.61 7.45
C TYR A 177 0.45 -14.34 6.31
N ALA A 178 -0.35 -13.64 5.51
CA ALA A 178 -1.01 -14.21 4.34
C ALA A 178 -0.01 -14.88 3.39
N GLY A 179 1.15 -14.27 3.14
CA GLY A 179 2.22 -14.86 2.32
C GLY A 179 2.80 -16.19 2.83
N THR A 180 2.54 -16.56 4.10
CA THR A 180 2.92 -17.87 4.66
C THR A 180 1.81 -18.92 4.61
N LEU A 181 0.56 -18.51 4.38
CA LEU A 181 -0.58 -19.44 4.30
C LEU A 181 -0.55 -20.25 3.01
N SER A 182 -1.06 -21.48 3.05
CA SER A 182 -1.24 -22.26 1.80
C SER A 182 -2.17 -21.54 0.83
N ILE A 183 -2.04 -21.83 -0.46
CA ILE A 183 -2.79 -21.14 -1.52
C ILE A 183 -4.32 -21.18 -1.28
N GLY A 184 -4.84 -22.27 -0.74
CA GLY A 184 -6.26 -22.42 -0.40
C GLY A 184 -6.72 -21.43 0.68
N TYR A 185 -5.95 -21.31 1.76
CA TYR A 185 -6.23 -20.34 2.83
C TYR A 185 -5.97 -18.89 2.38
N GLN A 186 -5.03 -18.65 1.47
CA GLN A 186 -4.84 -17.33 0.87
C GLN A 186 -6.08 -16.91 0.07
N ILE A 187 -6.58 -17.77 -0.81
CA ILE A 187 -7.79 -17.50 -1.59
C ILE A 187 -8.98 -17.26 -0.65
N LEU A 188 -9.13 -18.07 0.40
CA LEU A 188 -10.20 -17.90 1.39
C LEU A 188 -10.10 -16.57 2.15
N SER A 189 -8.91 -16.21 2.63
CA SER A 189 -8.70 -14.95 3.36
C SER A 189 -8.90 -13.71 2.48
N LEU A 190 -8.41 -13.74 1.23
CA LEU A 190 -8.60 -12.66 0.26
C LEU A 190 -10.07 -12.51 -0.16
N SER A 191 -10.76 -13.63 -0.37
CA SER A 191 -12.20 -13.60 -0.70
C SER A 191 -13.05 -13.12 0.47
N ALA A 192 -12.74 -13.50 1.71
CA ALA A 192 -13.38 -12.97 2.91
C ALA A 192 -13.13 -11.46 3.08
N ALA A 193 -11.88 -11.01 2.88
CA ALA A 193 -11.54 -9.58 2.92
C ALA A 193 -12.27 -8.77 1.84
N PHE A 194 -12.38 -9.32 0.62
CA PHE A 194 -13.13 -8.71 -0.47
C PHE A 194 -14.64 -8.61 -0.15
N LEU A 195 -15.23 -9.66 0.43
CA LEU A 195 -16.62 -9.65 0.88
C LEU A 195 -16.86 -8.60 1.97
N MET A 196 -15.99 -8.51 2.98
CA MET A 196 -16.09 -7.47 4.01
C MET A 196 -15.99 -6.07 3.41
N PHE A 197 -15.11 -5.85 2.44
CA PHE A 197 -14.99 -4.58 1.74
C PHE A 197 -16.28 -4.24 0.97
N LEU A 198 -16.88 -5.21 0.26
CA LEU A 198 -18.16 -5.02 -0.42
C LEU A 198 -19.30 -4.69 0.55
N ILE A 199 -19.39 -5.40 1.68
CA ILE A 199 -20.38 -5.13 2.72
C ILE A 199 -20.20 -3.72 3.28
N GLY A 200 -18.95 -3.31 3.55
CA GLY A 200 -18.63 -1.94 3.98
C GLY A 200 -19.06 -0.88 2.98
N LEU A 201 -18.85 -1.10 1.67
CA LEU A 201 -19.32 -0.21 0.61
C LEU A 201 -20.86 -0.14 0.55
N ILE A 202 -21.54 -1.27 0.73
CA ILE A 202 -23.00 -1.33 0.76
C ILE A 202 -23.54 -0.52 1.94
N ILE A 203 -22.99 -0.71 3.14
CA ILE A 203 -23.36 0.06 4.34
C ILE A 203 -23.10 1.55 4.12
N ALA A 204 -21.92 1.91 3.61
CA ALA A 204 -21.58 3.31 3.33
C ALA A 204 -22.53 3.94 2.31
N TYR A 205 -22.91 3.21 1.25
CA TYR A 205 -23.89 3.67 0.26
C TYR A 205 -25.27 3.89 0.88
N PHE A 206 -25.75 2.97 1.72
CA PHE A 206 -27.03 3.14 2.41
C PHE A 206 -27.00 4.29 3.43
N SER A 207 -25.92 4.46 4.19
CA SER A 207 -25.75 5.60 5.11
C SER A 207 -25.68 6.94 4.37
N TYR A 208 -25.00 6.99 3.22
CA TYR A 208 -24.96 8.17 2.36
C TYR A 208 -26.36 8.51 1.81
N LYS A 209 -27.08 7.52 1.27
CA LYS A 209 -28.44 7.68 0.75
C LYS A 209 -29.42 8.12 1.83
N LYS A 210 -29.28 7.62 3.07
CA LYS A 210 -30.10 8.03 4.23
C LYS A 210 -29.85 9.49 4.62
N LYS A 211 -28.59 9.94 4.62
CA LYS A 211 -28.23 11.33 4.94
C LYS A 211 -28.75 12.34 3.90
N ASN A 212 -28.73 11.97 2.62
CA ASN A 212 -29.25 12.82 1.52
C ASN A 212 -30.79 12.84 1.39
N LYS A 213 -31.51 11.92 2.04
CA LYS A 213 -32.98 11.94 2.09
C LYS A 213 -33.55 12.80 3.23
N ASN A 214 -32.70 13.19 4.17
CA ASN A 214 -33.06 14.00 5.36
C ASN A 214 -32.59 15.47 5.23
N LEU A 215 -32.15 15.87 4.04
CA LEU A 215 -31.86 17.23 3.60
C LEU A 215 -32.91 17.61 2.56
#